data_AF-A0A0W1I6L8-F1
#
_entry.id   AF-A0A0W1I6L8-F1
#
_cell.length_a   1.000
_cell.length_b   1.000
_cell.length_c   1.000
_cell.angle_alpha   90.00
_cell.angle_beta   90.00
_cell.angle_gamma   90.00
#
_symmetry.space_group_name_H-M   'P 1'
#
loop_
_entity.id
_entity.type
_entity.pdbx_description
1 polymer ?
#
loop_
_entity_poly.entity_id
_entity_poly.type
_entity_poly.pdbx_seq_one_letter_code
_entity_poly.pdbx_strand_id
1 'polypeptide(L)' 'MEAKIEHNGPSEAERIADYLDRRADRFLAYARKTGSGDARTRANALQVEAGNIRASLVED' A
#
# COMPACT_ATOMS: atom_id res chain seq x y z
N MET A 1 -2.11 -29.35 23.03
CA MET A 1 -1.20 -28.63 22.12
C MET A 1 -2.08 -27.80 21.20
N GLU A 2 -2.17 -26.50 21.45
CA GLU A 2 -2.85 -25.59 20.54
C GLU A 2 -1.91 -25.30 19.37
N ALA A 3 -2.25 -25.81 18.19
CA ALA A 3 -1.54 -25.47 16.98
C ALA A 3 -1.80 -23.98 16.68
N LYS A 4 -0.84 -23.11 17.00
CA LYS A 4 -0.80 -21.76 16.44
C LYS A 4 -0.72 -21.95 14.93
N ILE A 5 -1.82 -21.67 14.25
CA ILE A 5 -1.85 -21.64 12.79
C ILE A 5 -0.93 -20.50 12.40
N GLU A 6 0.33 -20.82 12.10
CA GLU A 6 1.27 -19.90 11.48
C GLU A 6 0.70 -19.55 10.12
N HIS A 7 0.18 -18.34 10.00
CA HIS A 7 -0.31 -17.78 8.77
C HIS A 7 0.92 -17.45 7.90
N ASN A 8 1.46 -18.44 7.18
CA ASN A 8 2.67 -18.34 6.35
C ASN A 8 2.52 -17.45 5.09
N GLY A 9 1.59 -16.50 5.09
CA GLY A 9 1.35 -15.56 4.00
C GLY A 9 1.19 -14.14 4.52
N PRO A 10 1.38 -13.12 3.66
CA PRO A 10 1.35 -11.73 4.07
C PRO A 10 0.08 -11.40 4.84
N SER A 11 0.23 -10.61 5.89
CA SER A 11 -0.90 -10.20 6.73
C SER A 11 -1.96 -9.51 5.87
N GLU A 12 -3.20 -9.46 6.36
CA GLU A 12 -4.24 -8.71 5.63
C GLU A 12 -3.82 -7.24 5.44
N ALA A 13 -3.19 -6.64 6.46
CA ALA A 13 -2.65 -5.29 6.39
C ALA A 13 -1.53 -5.15 5.34
N GLU A 14 -0.61 -6.10 5.22
CA GLU A 14 0.40 -6.10 4.15
C GLU A 14 -0.25 -6.18 2.76
N ARG A 15 -1.27 -7.02 2.60
CA ARG A 15 -2.02 -7.12 1.33
C ARG A 15 -2.73 -5.82 0.98
N ILE A 16 -3.27 -5.11 1.98
CA ILE A 16 -3.87 -3.79 1.79
C ILE A 16 -2.80 -2.78 1.36
N ALA A 17 -1.67 -2.71 2.05
CA ALA A 17 -0.58 -1.81 1.70
C ALA A 17 -0.06 -2.04 0.27
N ASP A 18 0.14 -3.31 -0.13
CA ASP A 18 0.54 -3.68 -1.48
C ASP A 18 -0.48 -3.28 -2.54
N TYR A 19 -1.78 -3.41 -2.23
CA TYR A 19 -2.83 -2.97 -3.13
C TYR A 19 -2.82 -1.45 -3.33
N LEU A 20 -2.61 -0.68 -2.25
CA LEU A 20 -2.50 0.78 -2.29
C LEU A 20 -1.30 1.22 -3.14
N ASP A 21 -0.14 0.58 -2.99
CA ASP A 21 1.05 0.86 -3.81
C ASP A 21 0.81 0.59 -5.29
N ARG A 22 0.26 -0.58 -5.65
CA ARG A 22 -0.08 -0.89 -7.05
C ARG A 22 -1.08 0.11 -7.63
N ARG A 23 -1.98 0.64 -6.80
CA ARG A 23 -2.92 1.70 -7.21
C ARG A 23 -2.20 3.04 -7.38
N ALA A 24 -1.28 3.40 -6.49
CA ALA A 24 -0.45 4.59 -6.62
C ALA A 24 0.38 4.56 -7.91
N ASP A 25 0.98 3.43 -8.25
CA ASP A 25 1.76 3.26 -9.49
C ASP A 25 0.94 3.54 -10.74
N ARG A 26 -0.33 3.11 -10.78
CA ARG A 26 -1.24 3.42 -11.89
C ARG A 26 -1.51 4.93 -12.00
N PHE A 27 -1.70 5.61 -10.87
CA PHE A 27 -1.85 7.07 -10.87
C PHE A 27 -0.57 7.79 -11.28
N LEU A 28 0.61 7.32 -10.86
CA LEU A 28 1.90 7.87 -11.30
C LEU A 28 2.12 7.67 -12.80
N ALA A 29 1.81 6.49 -13.33
CA ALA A 29 1.89 6.22 -14.76
C ALA A 29 0.97 7.15 -15.56
N TYR A 30 -0.27 7.34 -15.08
CA TYR A 30 -1.21 8.29 -15.68
C TYR A 30 -0.71 9.73 -15.58
N ALA A 31 -0.19 10.16 -14.43
CA ALA A 31 0.37 11.50 -14.22
C ALA A 31 1.57 11.75 -15.12
N ARG A 32 2.44 10.75 -15.32
CA ARG A 32 3.59 10.83 -16.24
C ARG A 32 3.12 10.99 -17.70
N LYS A 33 2.07 10.27 -18.09
CA LYS A 33 1.53 10.34 -19.46
C LYS A 33 0.83 11.66 -19.76
N THR A 34 0.16 12.25 -18.78
CA THR A 34 -0.76 13.39 -18.99
C THR A 34 -0.29 14.71 -18.41
N GLY A 35 0.73 14.69 -17.55
CA GLY A 35 1.12 15.85 -16.74
C GLY A 35 0.14 16.16 -15.59
N SER A 36 -0.83 15.28 -15.30
CA SER A 36 -1.85 15.53 -14.28
C SER A 36 -1.26 15.64 -12.87
N GLY A 37 -1.33 16.84 -12.29
CA GLY A 37 -0.96 17.10 -10.90
C GLY A 37 -1.88 16.40 -9.90
N ASP A 38 -3.19 16.35 -10.17
CA ASP A 38 -4.18 15.66 -9.33
C ASP A 38 -3.86 14.16 -9.20
N ALA A 39 -3.53 13.50 -10.31
CA ALA A 39 -3.13 12.10 -10.28
C ALA A 39 -1.85 11.89 -9.46
N ARG A 40 -0.89 12.83 -9.53
CA ARG A 40 0.32 12.78 -8.71
C ARG A 40 0.00 12.95 -7.21
N THR A 41 -0.91 13.86 -6.86
CA THR A 41 -1.39 14.03 -5.47
C THR A 41 -2.08 12.78 -4.95
N ARG A 42 -2.95 12.16 -5.75
CA ARG A 42 -3.63 10.91 -5.38
C ARG A 42 -2.66 9.75 -5.19
N ALA A 43 -1.65 9.63 -6.03
CA ALA A 43 -0.60 8.62 -5.86
C ALA A 43 0.14 8.80 -4.52
N ASN A 44 0.54 10.04 -4.21
CA ASN A 44 1.23 10.34 -2.96
C ASN A 44 0.38 9.99 -1.74
N ALA A 45 -0.92 10.32 -1.75
CA ALA A 45 -1.81 9.99 -0.65
C ALA A 45 -1.89 8.48 -0.38
N LEU A 46 -1.99 7.68 -1.45
CA LEU A 46 -2.02 6.22 -1.35
C LEU A 46 -0.69 5.64 -0.83
N GLN A 47 0.45 6.20 -1.24
CA GLN A 47 1.76 5.76 -0.74
C GLN A 47 1.96 6.09 0.74
N VAL A 48 1.47 7.25 1.20
CA VAL A 48 1.48 7.62 2.63
C VAL A 48 0.63 6.64 3.44
N GLU A 49 -0.58 6.33 2.98
CA GLU A 49 -1.46 5.38 3.65
C GLU A 49 -0.86 3.96 3.70
N ALA A 50 -0.30 3.48 2.59
CA ALA A 50 0.42 2.21 2.55
C ALA A 50 1.62 2.18 3.52
N GLY A 51 2.38 3.29 3.59
CA GLY A 51 3.48 3.47 4.51
C GLY A 51 3.03 3.42 5.97
N ASN A 52 1.94 4.11 6.31
CA ASN A 52 1.38 4.11 7.67
C ASN A 52 0.93 2.71 8.09
N ILE A 53 0.26 1.96 7.20
CA ILE A 53 -0.16 0.59 7.48
C ILE A 53 1.06 -0.30 7.77
N ARG A 54 2.13 -0.20 6.97
CA ARG A 54 3.35 -0.97 7.21
C ARG A 54 4.08 -0.54 8.48
N ALA A 55 4.06 0.74 8.82
CA ALA A 55 4.65 1.24 10.06
C ALA A 55 3.93 0.66 11.28
N SER A 56 2.59 0.66 11.27
CA SER A 56 1.79 0.09 12.36
C SER A 56 1.96 -1.42 12.53
N LEU A 57 2.45 -2.14 11.51
CA LEU A 57 2.78 -3.57 11.61
C LEU A 57 4.14 -3.85 12.26
N VAL A 58 5.04 -2.87 12.28
CA VAL A 58 6.37 -2.99 12.91
C VAL A 58 6.31 -2.55 14.38
N GLU A 59 5.36 -1.67 14.70
CA GLU A 59 5.17 -1.14 16.05
C GLU A 59 4.28 -2.01 16.96
N ASP A 60 3.71 -3.11 16.44
CA ASP A 60 2.87 -4.09 17.16
C ASP A 60 3.63 -5.40 17.46
#